data_AF-A0AAX2F3B4-F1
#
_entry.id   AF-A0AAX2F3B4-F1
#
_cell.length_a   1.000
_cell.length_b   1.000
_cell.length_c   1.000
_cell.angle_alpha   90.00
_cell.angle_beta   90.00
_cell.angle_gamma   90.00
#
_symmetry.space_group_name_H-M   'P 1'
#
loop_
_entity.id
_entity.type
_entity.pdbx_description
1 polymer ?
#
loop_
_entity_poly.entity_id
_entity_poly.type
_entity_poly.pdbx_seq_one_letter_code
_entity_poly.pdbx_strand_id
1 'polypeptide(L)'
;MRKILYICIGLVLIIGCAKGQNKEDLKELRDSLDNVFFMGYVRNDTIMFKRALELSNYLLSADTSNIDKRQYYHYRSIIFFSLGRMDEAMANAEHAVLTLQENNPLRLIFLSEKYLREHNKDSATYYIEKTIAVCDSSLNDEYNEDMAINKIKAIYLRDGEKNAKIYLSKLLRAHPSPLLKSLDGDWNEWVRMNDEELKLMNIKILR
;
A
#
# COMPACT_ATOMS: atom_id res chain seq x y z
N MET A 1 30.36 -58.00 35.82
CA MET A 1 28.97 -58.30 35.39
C MET A 1 28.20 -56.98 35.37
N ARG A 2 28.05 -56.32 34.20
CA ARG A 2 26.78 -56.20 33.44
C ARG A 2 25.57 -56.13 34.39
N LYS A 3 24.81 -55.04 34.49
CA LYS A 3 24.00 -54.42 33.43
C LYS A 3 23.87 -52.90 33.63
N ILE A 4 24.16 -52.16 32.57
CA ILE A 4 23.89 -50.73 32.41
C ILE A 4 22.40 -50.58 32.10
N LEU A 5 21.65 -49.82 32.91
CA LEU A 5 20.27 -49.46 32.60
C LEU A 5 20.26 -48.03 32.04
N TYR A 6 20.33 -47.94 30.72
CA TYR A 6 20.10 -46.73 29.97
C TYR A 6 18.63 -46.34 30.10
N ILE A 7 18.33 -45.36 30.96
CA ILE A 7 17.06 -44.62 30.86
C ILE A 7 17.34 -43.44 29.93
N CYS A 8 17.22 -43.70 28.63
CA CYS A 8 17.07 -42.68 27.62
C CYS A 8 15.75 -41.96 27.89
N ILE A 9 15.82 -40.82 28.61
CA ILE A 9 14.73 -39.85 28.62
C ILE A 9 14.61 -39.35 27.19
N GLY A 10 13.63 -39.90 26.47
CA GLY A 10 13.18 -39.40 25.19
C GLY A 10 12.65 -37.99 25.39
N LEU A 11 13.53 -37.01 25.24
CA LEU A 11 13.17 -35.70 24.72
C LEU A 11 12.60 -35.94 23.33
N VAL A 12 11.30 -36.25 23.28
CA VAL A 12 10.50 -36.00 22.08
C VAL A 12 10.49 -34.49 21.96
N LEU A 13 11.53 -33.99 21.30
CA LEU A 13 11.50 -32.75 20.57
C LEU A 13 10.27 -32.87 19.67
N ILE A 14 9.15 -32.32 20.12
CA ILE A 14 8.08 -31.87 19.23
C ILE A 14 8.67 -30.65 18.52
N ILE A 15 9.68 -30.89 17.68
CA ILE A 15 9.80 -30.15 16.44
C ILE A 15 8.51 -30.55 15.74
N GLY A 16 7.48 -29.72 15.93
CA GLY A 16 6.36 -29.70 15.03
C GLY A 16 6.99 -29.59 13.66
N CYS A 17 7.08 -30.72 12.97
CA CYS A 17 7.33 -30.71 11.56
C CYS A 17 6.24 -29.80 11.03
N ALA A 18 6.62 -28.62 10.55
CA ALA A 18 5.89 -27.88 9.53
C ALA A 18 5.87 -28.78 8.28
N LYS A 19 5.18 -29.90 8.41
CA LYS A 19 4.90 -30.86 7.35
C LYS A 19 3.97 -30.08 6.45
N GLY A 20 4.52 -29.66 5.30
CA GLY A 20 4.07 -28.55 4.48
C GLY A 20 2.57 -28.28 4.58
N GLN A 21 2.23 -27.06 4.98
CA GLN A 21 0.89 -26.54 4.71
C GLN A 21 0.59 -26.80 3.24
N ASN A 22 -0.50 -27.50 2.97
CA ASN A 22 -0.88 -27.78 1.60
C ASN A 22 -1.12 -26.41 0.93
N LYS A 23 -0.62 -26.23 -0.30
CA LYS A 23 -0.83 -24.97 -1.04
C LYS A 23 -2.34 -24.69 -1.23
N GLU A 24 -3.14 -25.73 -1.23
CA GLU A 24 -4.60 -25.69 -1.27
C GLU A 24 -5.19 -25.03 -0.01
N ASP A 25 -4.71 -25.42 1.19
CA ASP A 25 -5.14 -24.83 2.47
C ASP A 25 -4.81 -23.33 2.53
N LEU A 26 -3.64 -22.92 2.01
CA LEU A 26 -3.27 -21.50 1.97
C LEU A 26 -4.15 -20.70 1.00
N LYS A 27 -4.52 -21.29 -0.14
CA LYS A 27 -5.42 -20.64 -1.08
C LYS A 27 -6.81 -20.43 -0.47
N GLU A 28 -7.38 -21.45 0.17
CA GLU A 28 -8.69 -21.32 0.84
C GLU A 28 -8.68 -20.23 1.92
N LEU A 29 -7.58 -20.10 2.67
CA LEU A 29 -7.42 -19.05 3.66
C LEU A 29 -7.33 -17.65 3.04
N ARG A 30 -6.67 -17.51 1.88
CA ARG A 30 -6.62 -16.26 1.11
C ARG A 30 -8.00 -15.86 0.61
N ASP A 31 -8.73 -16.80 -0.01
CA ASP A 31 -10.08 -16.59 -0.51
C ASP A 31 -11.05 -16.21 0.65
N SER A 32 -10.85 -16.82 1.83
CA SER A 32 -11.60 -16.49 3.04
C SER A 32 -11.26 -15.09 3.56
N LEU A 33 -9.98 -14.70 3.55
CA LEU A 33 -9.57 -13.34 3.92
C LEU A 33 -10.22 -12.30 3.00
N ASP A 34 -10.20 -12.51 1.69
CA ASP A 34 -10.83 -11.63 0.71
C ASP A 34 -12.32 -11.44 1.01
N ASN A 35 -13.04 -12.55 1.20
CA ASN A 35 -14.48 -12.51 1.48
C ASN A 35 -14.78 -11.80 2.81
N VAL A 36 -14.08 -12.15 3.90
CA VAL A 36 -14.33 -11.56 5.22
C VAL A 36 -13.97 -10.07 5.23
N PHE A 37 -12.87 -9.68 4.58
CA PHE A 37 -12.51 -8.27 4.40
C PHE A 37 -13.60 -7.51 3.65
N PHE A 38 -14.04 -8.03 2.49
CA PHE A 38 -15.05 -7.38 1.67
C PHE A 38 -16.38 -7.21 2.41
N MET A 39 -16.81 -8.26 3.11
CA MET A 39 -18.03 -8.22 3.92
C MET A 39 -17.92 -7.23 5.08
N GLY A 40 -16.76 -7.14 5.72
CA GLY A 40 -16.48 -6.12 6.73
C GLY A 40 -16.53 -4.71 6.15
N TYR A 41 -15.92 -4.48 4.99
CA TYR A 41 -15.86 -3.18 4.33
C TYR A 41 -17.25 -2.69 3.90
N VAL A 42 -18.00 -3.52 3.17
CA VAL A 42 -19.33 -3.13 2.63
C VAL A 42 -20.36 -2.90 3.73
N ARG A 43 -20.30 -3.67 4.81
CA ARG A 43 -21.27 -3.59 5.92
C ARG A 43 -20.80 -2.70 7.08
N ASN A 44 -19.58 -2.17 7.01
CA ASN A 44 -18.90 -1.54 8.13
C ASN A 44 -18.94 -2.42 9.41
N ASP A 45 -18.73 -3.73 9.23
CA ASP A 45 -18.84 -4.73 10.29
C ASP A 45 -17.49 -4.94 10.98
N THR A 46 -17.35 -4.36 12.17
CA THR A 46 -16.13 -4.44 12.98
C THR A 46 -15.77 -5.86 13.43
N ILE A 47 -16.73 -6.79 13.51
CA ILE A 47 -16.47 -8.19 13.84
C ILE A 47 -15.79 -8.87 12.66
N MET A 48 -16.28 -8.63 11.44
CA MET A 48 -15.65 -9.14 10.22
C MET A 48 -14.24 -8.56 10.06
N PHE A 49 -14.04 -7.28 10.33
CA PHE A 49 -12.70 -6.69 10.35
C PHE A 49 -11.74 -7.37 11.34
N LYS A 50 -12.18 -7.69 12.56
CA LYS A 50 -11.35 -8.43 13.52
C LYS A 50 -10.98 -9.82 13.00
N ARG A 51 -11.93 -10.54 12.40
CA ARG A 51 -11.67 -11.85 11.77
C ARG A 51 -10.70 -11.75 10.59
N ALA A 52 -10.84 -10.73 9.74
CA ALA A 52 -9.90 -10.47 8.66
C ALA A 52 -8.48 -10.18 9.20
N LEU A 53 -8.36 -9.44 10.31
CA LEU A 53 -7.07 -9.22 10.97
C LEU A 53 -6.45 -10.53 11.49
N GLU A 54 -7.25 -11.40 12.11
CA GLU A 54 -6.80 -12.71 12.59
C GLU A 54 -6.31 -13.61 11.43
N LEU A 55 -7.10 -13.70 10.36
CA LEU A 55 -6.73 -14.44 9.14
C LEU A 55 -5.45 -13.88 8.51
N SER A 56 -5.35 -12.55 8.39
CA SER A 56 -4.15 -11.92 7.83
C SER A 56 -2.90 -12.13 8.69
N ASN A 57 -3.03 -12.18 10.03
CA ASN A 57 -1.90 -12.50 10.93
C ASN A 57 -1.40 -13.93 10.67
N TYR A 58 -2.32 -14.88 10.56
CA TYR A 58 -1.97 -16.27 10.24
C TYR A 58 -1.27 -16.35 8.88
N LEU A 59 -1.88 -15.78 7.83
CA LEU A 59 -1.33 -15.78 6.48
C LEU A 59 0.06 -15.13 6.42
N LEU A 60 0.28 -14.00 7.09
CA LEU A 60 1.59 -13.35 7.15
C LEU A 60 2.66 -14.23 7.83
N SER A 61 2.27 -15.06 8.81
CA SER A 61 3.18 -15.95 9.51
C SER A 61 3.47 -17.26 8.76
N ALA A 62 2.49 -17.75 8.00
CA ALA A 62 2.52 -19.09 7.42
C ALA A 62 2.89 -19.08 5.93
N ASP A 63 2.53 -18.01 5.22
CA ASP A 63 2.86 -17.82 3.83
C ASP A 63 4.31 -17.32 3.67
N THR A 64 5.23 -18.26 3.48
CA THR A 64 6.63 -17.94 3.19
C THR A 64 6.81 -17.40 1.77
N SER A 65 5.80 -17.49 0.90
CA SER A 65 5.83 -16.87 -0.41
C SER A 65 5.52 -15.38 -0.27
N ASN A 66 6.31 -14.51 -0.88
CA ASN A 66 6.04 -13.07 -0.86
C ASN A 66 4.89 -12.66 -1.80
N ILE A 67 4.17 -13.62 -2.39
CA ILE A 67 3.25 -13.41 -3.51
C ILE A 67 2.11 -12.45 -3.12
N ASP A 68 1.48 -12.67 -1.96
CA ASP A 68 0.26 -11.94 -1.58
C ASP A 68 0.44 -11.03 -0.34
N LYS A 69 1.68 -10.91 0.17
CA LYS A 69 1.96 -10.07 1.36
C LYS A 69 1.48 -8.63 1.18
N ARG A 70 1.61 -8.09 -0.03
CA ARG A 70 1.11 -6.75 -0.38
C ARG A 70 -0.38 -6.61 -0.08
N GLN A 71 -1.19 -7.58 -0.51
CA GLN A 71 -2.63 -7.56 -0.34
C GLN A 71 -3.01 -7.66 1.15
N TYR A 72 -2.34 -8.54 1.89
CA TYR A 72 -2.61 -8.69 3.32
C TYR A 72 -2.33 -7.38 4.08
N TYR A 73 -1.18 -6.76 3.83
CA TYR A 73 -0.84 -5.46 4.42
C TYR A 73 -1.79 -4.35 3.96
N HIS A 74 -2.21 -4.36 2.71
CA HIS A 74 -3.19 -3.40 2.20
C HIS A 74 -4.55 -3.51 2.91
N TYR A 75 -5.11 -4.71 3.05
CA TYR A 75 -6.35 -4.92 3.80
C TYR A 75 -6.22 -4.51 5.25
N ARG A 76 -5.11 -4.86 5.91
CA ARG A 76 -4.84 -4.44 7.28
C ARG A 76 -4.81 -2.92 7.41
N SER A 77 -4.19 -2.22 6.45
CA SER A 77 -4.18 -0.76 6.42
C SER A 77 -5.60 -0.18 6.39
N ILE A 78 -6.44 -0.67 5.48
CA ILE A 78 -7.85 -0.24 5.37
C ILE A 78 -8.62 -0.56 6.65
N ILE A 79 -8.47 -1.76 7.18
CA ILE A 79 -9.16 -2.17 8.42
C ILE A 79 -8.77 -1.25 9.58
N PHE A 80 -7.47 -1.01 9.79
CA PHE A 80 -7.02 -0.14 10.86
C PHE A 80 -7.49 1.29 10.67
N PHE A 81 -7.51 1.80 9.44
CA PHE A 81 -8.08 3.11 9.11
C PHE A 81 -9.56 3.18 9.50
N SER A 82 -10.36 2.19 9.08
CA SER A 82 -11.80 2.11 9.41
C SER A 82 -12.07 2.00 10.91
N LEU A 83 -11.12 1.47 11.68
CA LEU A 83 -11.19 1.38 13.14
C LEU A 83 -10.63 2.61 13.87
N GLY A 84 -10.21 3.67 13.15
CA GLY A 84 -9.62 4.88 13.73
C GLY A 84 -8.18 4.69 14.25
N ARG A 85 -7.51 3.59 13.88
CA ARG A 85 -6.16 3.21 14.31
C ARG A 85 -5.12 3.64 13.28
N MET A 86 -4.89 4.95 13.20
CA MET A 86 -4.13 5.56 12.10
C MET A 86 -2.66 5.11 12.03
N ASP A 87 -1.99 4.95 13.17
CA ASP A 87 -0.57 4.56 13.17
C ASP A 87 -0.38 3.14 12.64
N GLU A 88 -1.24 2.20 13.04
CA GLU A 88 -1.25 0.85 12.49
C GLU A 88 -1.67 0.84 11.02
N ALA A 89 -2.62 1.70 10.62
CA ALA A 89 -3.02 1.85 9.23
C ALA A 89 -1.83 2.26 8.35
N MET A 90 -1.06 3.25 8.80
CA MET A 90 0.12 3.76 8.09
C MET A 90 1.27 2.75 8.07
N ALA A 91 1.54 2.06 9.18
CA ALA A 91 2.58 1.02 9.22
C ALA A 91 2.27 -0.13 8.25
N ASN A 92 1.02 -0.55 8.15
CA ASN A 92 0.61 -1.59 7.20
C ASN A 92 0.57 -1.06 5.76
N ALA A 93 0.18 0.20 5.53
CA ALA A 93 0.30 0.82 4.21
C ALA A 93 1.76 0.81 3.74
N GLU A 94 2.70 1.20 4.61
CA GLU A 94 4.13 1.19 4.33
C GLU A 94 4.63 -0.21 3.99
N HIS A 95 4.29 -1.22 4.78
CA HIS A 95 4.64 -2.60 4.44
C HIS A 95 4.10 -3.03 3.07
N ALA A 96 2.87 -2.63 2.72
CA ALA A 96 2.30 -2.93 1.41
C ALA A 96 3.07 -2.24 0.28
N VAL A 97 3.33 -0.93 0.35
CA VAL A 97 4.04 -0.22 -0.73
C VAL A 97 5.51 -0.60 -0.85
N LEU A 98 6.18 -1.00 0.24
CA LEU A 98 7.57 -1.46 0.19
C LEU A 98 7.75 -2.79 -0.54
N THR A 99 6.67 -3.54 -0.80
CA THR A 99 6.70 -4.72 -1.70
C THR A 99 6.85 -4.36 -3.17
N LEU A 100 6.54 -3.11 -3.55
CA LEU A 100 6.68 -2.62 -4.91
C LEU A 100 8.16 -2.34 -5.24
N GLN A 101 8.49 -2.37 -6.54
CA GLN A 101 9.81 -1.96 -7.02
C GLN A 101 10.16 -0.54 -6.54
N GLU A 102 11.45 -0.28 -6.30
CA GLU A 102 11.91 0.99 -5.73
C GLU A 102 11.59 2.21 -6.59
N ASN A 103 11.49 2.03 -7.90
CA ASN A 103 11.12 3.06 -8.86
C ASN A 103 9.61 3.10 -9.14
N ASN A 104 8.79 2.29 -8.47
CA ASN A 104 7.35 2.35 -8.67
C ASN A 104 6.79 3.70 -8.17
N PRO A 105 6.06 4.46 -9.00
CA PRO A 105 5.55 5.78 -8.62
C PRO A 105 4.68 5.78 -7.36
N LEU A 106 3.85 4.76 -7.14
CA LEU A 106 3.01 4.67 -5.94
C LEU A 106 3.84 4.55 -4.66
N ARG A 107 4.94 3.77 -4.72
CA ARG A 107 5.88 3.67 -3.60
C ARG A 107 6.58 5.00 -3.34
N LEU A 108 7.02 5.68 -4.39
CA LEU A 108 7.72 6.96 -4.27
C LEU A 108 6.80 8.06 -3.73
N ILE A 109 5.55 8.14 -4.19
CA ILE A 109 4.53 9.08 -3.69
C ILE A 109 4.27 8.81 -2.20
N PHE A 110 4.02 7.56 -1.80
CA PHE A 110 3.82 7.23 -0.39
C PHE A 110 5.00 7.65 0.48
N LEU A 111 6.24 7.37 0.05
CA LEU A 111 7.43 7.77 0.78
C LEU A 111 7.53 9.29 0.89
N SER A 112 7.20 10.03 -0.18
CA SER A 112 7.18 11.48 -0.11
C SER A 112 6.18 12.02 0.93
N GLU A 113 4.95 11.50 0.95
CA GLU A 113 3.92 11.88 1.91
C GLU A 113 4.32 11.52 3.35
N LYS A 114 4.90 10.34 3.55
CA LYS A 114 5.48 9.94 4.84
C LYS A 114 6.51 10.96 5.32
N TYR A 115 7.48 11.33 4.49
CA TYR A 115 8.51 12.28 4.89
C TYR A 115 7.98 13.71 5.06
N LEU A 116 6.92 14.10 4.34
CA LEU A 116 6.24 15.37 4.60
C LEU A 116 5.55 15.37 5.98
N ARG A 117 4.90 14.28 6.37
CA ARG A 117 4.30 14.09 7.70
C ARG A 117 5.37 14.17 8.80
N GLU A 118 6.54 13.60 8.54
CA GLU A 118 7.70 13.64 9.45
C GLU A 118 8.46 14.98 9.43
N HIS A 119 7.98 15.97 8.67
CA HIS A 119 8.63 17.28 8.47
C HIS A 119 10.05 17.19 7.90
N ASN A 120 10.40 16.08 7.25
CA ASN A 120 11.68 15.86 6.57
C ASN A 120 11.56 16.30 5.10
N LYS A 121 11.70 17.61 4.88
CA LYS A 121 11.52 18.22 3.55
C LYS A 121 12.50 17.70 2.51
N ASP A 122 13.75 17.41 2.90
CA ASP A 122 14.79 16.96 1.97
C ASP A 122 14.46 15.58 1.40
N SER A 123 14.06 14.64 2.28
CA SER A 123 13.67 13.30 1.85
C SER A 123 12.37 13.33 1.05
N ALA A 124 11.39 14.13 1.48
CA ALA A 124 10.16 14.33 0.72
C ALA A 124 10.44 14.85 -0.70
N THR A 125 11.27 15.89 -0.82
CA THR A 125 11.66 16.48 -2.11
C THR A 125 12.35 15.45 -2.99
N TYR A 126 13.30 14.70 -2.45
CA TYR A 126 13.98 13.62 -3.17
C TYR A 126 12.99 12.62 -3.80
N TYR A 127 12.02 12.13 -3.02
CA TYR A 127 11.05 11.16 -3.53
C TYR A 127 10.06 11.76 -4.53
N ILE A 128 9.67 13.04 -4.38
CA ILE A 128 8.82 13.73 -5.35
C ILE A 128 9.55 13.92 -6.67
N GLU A 129 10.80 14.40 -6.63
CA GLU A 129 11.62 14.60 -7.83
C GLU A 129 11.89 13.26 -8.54
N LYS A 130 12.17 12.20 -7.78
CA LYS A 130 12.33 10.86 -8.32
C LYS A 130 11.03 10.34 -8.97
N THR A 131 9.87 10.62 -8.38
CA THR A 131 8.56 10.27 -8.97
C THR A 131 8.39 10.94 -10.33
N ILE A 132 8.66 12.24 -10.40
CA ILE A 132 8.55 13.01 -11.66
C ILE A 132 9.51 12.47 -12.71
N ALA A 133 10.76 12.19 -12.35
CA ALA A 133 11.77 11.65 -13.26
C ALA A 133 11.39 10.28 -13.83
N VAL A 134 10.88 9.36 -12.99
CA VAL A 134 10.39 8.05 -13.45
C VAL A 134 9.21 8.22 -14.41
N CYS A 135 8.24 9.07 -14.05
CA CYS A 135 7.08 9.30 -14.91
C CYS A 135 7.49 9.93 -16.24
N ASP A 136 8.42 10.90 -16.23
CA ASP A 136 8.93 11.53 -17.45
C ASP A 136 9.67 10.55 -18.36
N SER A 137 10.51 9.68 -17.80
CA SER A 137 11.16 8.63 -18.59
C SER A 137 10.12 7.74 -19.26
N SER A 138 9.13 7.24 -18.50
CA SER A 138 8.10 6.37 -19.06
C SER A 138 7.28 7.06 -20.14
N LEU A 139 6.86 8.31 -19.92
CA LEU A 139 6.01 9.07 -20.85
C LEU A 139 6.73 9.44 -22.16
N ASN A 140 8.05 9.59 -22.11
CA ASN A 140 8.87 9.84 -23.30
C ASN A 140 9.06 8.58 -24.17
N ASP A 141 9.08 7.40 -23.55
CA ASP A 141 9.21 6.12 -24.25
C ASP A 141 7.88 5.71 -24.89
N GLU A 142 6.82 5.60 -24.09
CA GLU A 142 5.47 5.31 -24.53
C GLU A 142 4.46 5.99 -23.60
N TYR A 143 3.51 6.73 -24.18
CA TYR A 143 2.51 7.42 -23.39
C TYR A 143 1.71 6.43 -22.53
N ASN A 144 1.85 6.56 -21.22
CA ASN A 144 1.13 5.79 -20.22
C ASN A 144 0.34 6.73 -19.32
N GLU A 145 -0.98 6.58 -19.35
CA GLU A 145 -1.90 7.48 -18.65
C GLU A 145 -1.78 7.39 -17.12
N ASP A 146 -1.49 6.21 -16.56
CA ASP A 146 -1.26 6.04 -15.12
C ASP A 146 -0.01 6.81 -14.67
N MET A 147 1.05 6.82 -15.50
CA MET A 147 2.26 7.61 -15.22
C MET A 147 1.98 9.11 -15.27
N ALA A 148 1.13 9.55 -16.20
CA ALA A 148 0.69 10.94 -16.27
C ALA A 148 -0.08 11.37 -15.01
N ILE A 149 -1.00 10.54 -14.51
CA ILE A 149 -1.76 10.82 -13.28
C ILE A 149 -0.85 10.83 -12.04
N ASN A 150 0.09 9.88 -11.93
CA ASN A 150 1.07 9.88 -10.85
C ASN A 150 1.94 11.15 -10.87
N LYS A 151 2.33 11.62 -12.06
CA LYS A 151 3.04 12.89 -12.21
C LYS A 151 2.19 14.10 -11.82
N ILE A 152 0.89 14.11 -12.09
CA ILE A 152 -0.04 15.16 -11.59
C ILE A 152 0.01 15.22 -10.05
N LYS A 153 -0.10 14.08 -9.36
CA LYS A 153 -0.01 14.00 -7.89
C LYS A 153 1.36 14.48 -7.39
N ALA A 154 2.45 14.11 -8.03
CA ALA A 154 3.79 14.55 -7.64
C ALA A 154 3.97 16.08 -7.79
N ILE A 155 3.48 16.66 -8.90
CA ILE A 155 3.46 18.11 -9.11
C ILE A 155 2.56 18.79 -8.08
N TYR A 156 1.43 18.20 -7.72
CA TYR A 156 0.54 18.72 -6.68
C TYR A 156 1.26 18.85 -5.33
N LEU A 157 1.99 17.80 -4.93
CA LEU A 157 2.74 17.78 -3.67
C LEU A 157 3.90 18.79 -3.65
N ARG A 158 4.59 18.99 -4.78
CA ARG A 158 5.74 19.92 -4.89
C ARG A 158 5.31 21.36 -5.11
N ASP A 159 4.47 21.58 -6.12
CA ASP A 159 4.24 22.88 -6.75
C ASP A 159 2.80 23.39 -6.55
N GLY A 160 1.94 22.57 -5.94
CA GLY A 160 0.54 22.88 -5.64
C GLY A 160 -0.43 22.72 -6.82
N GLU A 161 -1.71 22.87 -6.48
CA GLU A 161 -2.85 22.71 -7.38
C GLU A 161 -2.68 23.41 -8.75
N LYS A 162 -2.33 24.70 -8.74
CA LYS A 162 -2.25 25.51 -9.96
C LYS A 162 -1.33 24.88 -10.99
N ASN A 163 -0.16 24.40 -10.57
CA ASN A 163 0.84 23.81 -11.47
C ASN A 163 0.42 22.41 -11.92
N ALA A 164 -0.21 21.63 -11.04
CA ALA A 164 -0.78 20.34 -11.39
C ALA A 164 -1.90 20.49 -12.45
N LYS A 165 -2.78 21.49 -12.33
CA LYS A 165 -3.84 21.79 -13.30
C LYS A 165 -3.30 22.27 -14.65
N ILE A 166 -2.23 23.08 -14.64
CA ILE A 166 -1.53 23.48 -15.87
C ILE A 166 -0.97 22.25 -16.59
N TYR A 167 -0.40 21.31 -15.86
CA TYR A 167 0.11 20.07 -16.44
C TYR A 167 -1.02 19.19 -17.01
N LEU A 168 -2.12 18.99 -16.28
CA LEU A 168 -3.31 18.29 -16.79
C LEU A 168 -3.84 18.94 -18.09
N SER A 169 -3.90 20.27 -18.14
CA SER A 169 -4.34 20.99 -19.35
C SER A 169 -3.42 20.76 -20.55
N LYS A 170 -2.11 20.58 -20.32
CA LYS A 170 -1.15 20.21 -21.38
C LYS A 170 -1.37 18.78 -21.86
N LEU A 171 -1.57 17.85 -20.92
CA LEU A 171 -1.85 16.44 -21.21
C LEU A 171 -3.10 16.29 -22.08
N LEU A 172 -4.21 16.95 -21.72
CA LEU A 172 -5.46 16.90 -22.49
C LEU A 172 -5.32 17.35 -23.95
N ARG A 173 -4.43 18.30 -24.22
CA ARG A 173 -4.17 18.80 -25.59
C ARG A 173 -3.32 17.82 -26.39
N ALA A 174 -2.33 17.21 -25.75
CA ALA A 174 -1.40 16.30 -26.41
C ALA A 174 -1.95 14.87 -26.55
N HIS A 175 -2.71 14.41 -25.55
CA HIS A 175 -3.19 13.04 -25.40
C HIS A 175 -4.65 13.06 -24.90
N PRO A 176 -5.62 13.47 -25.73
CA PRO A 176 -7.01 13.54 -25.31
C PRO A 176 -7.56 12.13 -25.02
N SER A 177 -7.98 11.90 -23.78
CA SER A 177 -8.55 10.64 -23.35
C SER A 177 -9.83 10.84 -22.52
N PRO A 178 -10.72 9.84 -22.42
CA PRO A 178 -11.89 9.92 -21.54
C PRO A 178 -11.51 10.09 -20.06
N LEU A 179 -10.45 9.41 -19.60
CA LEU A 179 -10.04 9.45 -18.20
C LEU A 179 -9.51 10.83 -17.80
N LEU A 180 -8.62 11.44 -18.58
CA LEU A 180 -8.14 12.79 -18.31
C LEU A 180 -9.28 13.83 -18.40
N LYS A 181 -10.25 13.64 -19.29
CA LYS A 181 -11.44 14.50 -19.37
C LYS A 181 -12.30 14.38 -18.11
N SER A 182 -12.48 13.17 -17.59
CA SER A 182 -13.18 12.96 -16.32
C SER A 182 -12.44 13.64 -15.17
N LEU A 183 -11.13 13.41 -15.05
CA LEU A 183 -10.30 14.06 -14.03
C LEU A 183 -10.35 15.59 -14.12
N ASP A 184 -10.41 16.14 -15.34
CA ASP A 184 -10.53 17.58 -15.54
C ASP A 184 -11.88 18.16 -15.11
N GLY A 185 -12.97 17.44 -15.40
CA GLY A 185 -14.32 17.76 -14.96
C GLY A 185 -14.48 17.64 -13.44
N ASP A 186 -13.86 16.62 -12.84
CA ASP A 186 -13.89 16.33 -11.41
C ASP A 186 -12.71 16.98 -10.65
N TRP A 187 -12.01 17.94 -11.26
CA TRP A 187 -10.76 18.47 -10.71
C TRP A 187 -10.90 19.01 -9.29
N ASN A 188 -11.96 19.77 -9.02
CA ASN A 188 -12.19 20.34 -7.70
C ASN A 188 -12.44 19.25 -6.64
N GLU A 189 -13.10 18.16 -7.05
CA GLU A 189 -13.33 17.02 -6.17
C GLU A 189 -12.03 16.25 -5.91
N TRP A 190 -11.22 16.04 -6.96
CA TRP A 190 -9.89 15.46 -6.81
C TRP A 190 -9.02 16.29 -5.85
N VAL A 191 -9.00 17.61 -5.99
CA VAL A 191 -8.27 18.52 -5.08
C VAL A 191 -8.81 18.41 -3.65
N ARG A 192 -10.14 18.47 -3.46
CA ARG A 192 -10.78 18.33 -2.14
C ARG A 192 -10.37 17.03 -1.46
N MET A 193 -10.44 15.90 -2.16
CA MET A 193 -10.04 14.60 -1.63
C MET A 193 -8.56 14.56 -1.25
N ASN A 194 -7.69 15.12 -2.08
CA ASN A 194 -6.26 15.20 -1.78
C ASN A 194 -6.00 16.09 -0.55
N ASP A 195 -6.65 17.24 -0.43
CA ASP A 195 -6.49 18.12 0.73
C ASP A 195 -7.00 17.49 2.03
N GLU A 196 -8.11 16.74 1.96
CA GLU A 196 -8.62 15.98 3.10
C GLU A 196 -7.66 14.87 3.51
N GLU A 197 -7.09 14.15 2.56
CA GLU A 197 -6.07 13.12 2.79
C GLU A 197 -4.83 13.73 3.47
N LEU A 198 -4.30 14.83 2.93
CA LEU A 198 -3.14 15.53 3.51
C LEU A 198 -3.44 16.04 4.92
N LYS A 199 -4.64 16.60 5.14
CA LYS A 199 -5.08 17.08 6.45
C LYS A 199 -5.18 15.93 7.45
N LEU A 200 -5.76 14.80 7.05
CA LEU A 200 -5.88 13.60 7.89
C LEU A 200 -4.50 13.02 8.25
N MET A 201 -3.52 13.13 7.36
CA MET A 201 -2.14 12.71 7.59
C MET A 201 -1.27 13.78 8.28
N ASN A 202 -1.81 14.96 8.62
CA ASN A 202 -1.08 16.09 9.16
C ASN A 202 0.10 16.55 8.27
N ILE A 203 -0.08 16.49 6.95
CA ILE A 203 0.90 16.90 5.96
C ILE A 203 0.68 18.36 5.56
N LYS A 204 1.79 19.11 5.43
CA LYS A 204 1.82 20.42 4.75
C LYS A 204 2.66 20.30 3.48
N ILE A 205 2.11 20.73 2.35
CA ILE A 205 2.84 20.81 1.08
C ILE A 205 4.02 21.79 1.16
N LEU A 206 5.03 21.60 0.32
CA LEU A 206 6.36 22.22 0.43
C LEU A 206 6.43 23.74 0.13
N ARG A 207 5.30 24.45 0.08
CA ARG A 207 5.22 25.89 -0.23
C ARG A 207 6.20 26.76 0.56
#